data_AF-M1PUF0-F1
#
_entry.id   AF-M1PUF0-F1
#
_cell.length_a   1.000
_cell.length_b   1.000
_cell.length_c   1.000
_cell.angle_alpha   90.00
_cell.angle_beta   90.00
_cell.angle_gamma   90.00
#
_symmetry.space_group_name_H-M   'P 1'
#
loop_
_entity.id
_entity.type
_entity.pdbx_description
1 polymer ?
#
loop_
_entity_poly.entity_id
_entity_poly.type
_entity_poly.pdbx_seq_one_letter_code
_entity_poly.pdbx_strand_id
1 'polypeptide(L)'
;MVKRMIIKIDEEKCTGCGKCVAPCAEGAIQIINGKAKVVSEELCDGMGYCIGICPEGALSIEERHTVEFNREKAESQPKKQDLSIHCFQCGAGEDTHYLMPLRHNMESMWVCTRCLPRLIHVSPLERAKRAKRTPSSREGTRDGEHVGLYSMPSTFDSRLIHKYVN
;
A
#
# COMPACT_ATOMS: atom_id res chain seq x y z
N MET A 1 11.58 29.16 -5.06
CA MET A 1 11.81 28.06 -4.09
C MET A 1 11.06 28.39 -2.81
N VAL A 2 10.48 27.39 -2.14
CA VAL A 2 9.66 27.49 -0.93
C VAL A 2 10.20 26.54 0.15
N LYS A 3 9.98 26.85 1.42
CA LYS A 3 10.35 25.96 2.54
C LYS A 3 9.19 25.01 2.82
N ARG A 4 9.41 23.70 2.72
CA ARG A 4 8.39 22.68 2.95
C ARG A 4 8.99 21.33 3.35
N MET A 5 8.12 20.42 3.78
CA MET A 5 8.48 19.05 4.10
C MET A 5 8.67 18.23 2.81
N ILE A 6 9.74 17.45 2.75
CA ILE A 6 10.06 16.58 1.61
C ILE A 6 10.70 15.28 2.10
N ILE A 7 10.58 14.22 1.29
CA ILE A 7 11.18 12.92 1.59
C ILE A 7 12.70 12.99 1.41
N LYS A 8 13.40 12.50 2.43
CA LYS A 8 14.83 12.22 2.43
C LYS A 8 15.05 10.71 2.37
N ILE A 9 16.05 10.29 1.59
CA ILE A 9 16.46 8.89 1.48
C ILE A 9 17.89 8.77 1.97
N ASP A 10 18.10 7.90 2.95
CA ASP A 10 19.41 7.44 3.42
C ASP A 10 19.93 6.35 2.48
N GLU A 11 20.94 6.68 1.68
CA GLU A 11 21.49 5.76 0.67
C GLU A 11 22.31 4.62 1.28
N GLU A 12 22.83 4.80 2.49
CA GLU A 12 23.60 3.77 3.19
C GLU A 12 22.66 2.64 3.64
N LYS A 13 21.47 2.99 4.12
CA LYS A 13 20.44 2.02 4.52
C LYS A 13 19.62 1.46 3.36
N CYS A 14 19.48 2.22 2.28
CA CYS A 14 18.61 1.80 1.18
C CYS A 14 19.16 0.54 0.47
N THR A 15 18.41 -0.55 0.46
CA THR A 15 18.80 -1.79 -0.25
C THR A 15 18.34 -1.85 -1.71
N GLY A 16 17.57 -0.85 -2.17
CA GLY A 16 17.03 -0.83 -3.54
C GLY A 16 15.81 -1.72 -3.77
N CYS A 17 15.19 -2.27 -2.72
CA CYS A 17 14.10 -3.24 -2.84
C CYS A 17 12.82 -2.75 -3.54
N GLY A 18 12.69 -1.45 -3.85
CA GLY A 18 11.58 -0.92 -4.66
C GLY A 18 10.24 -0.76 -3.95
N LYS A 19 10.07 -1.25 -2.71
CA LYS A 19 8.77 -1.22 -2.00
C LYS A 19 8.20 0.19 -1.80
N CYS A 20 9.04 1.22 -1.73
CA CYS A 20 8.63 2.62 -1.60
C CYS A 20 8.11 3.25 -2.91
N VAL A 21 8.24 2.58 -4.05
CA VAL A 21 7.87 3.12 -5.37
C VAL A 21 6.35 3.07 -5.60
N ALA A 22 5.70 1.93 -5.33
CA ALA A 22 4.26 1.76 -5.57
C ALA A 22 3.37 2.64 -4.66
N PRO A 23 3.68 2.84 -3.36
CA PRO A 23 2.91 3.74 -2.49
C PRO A 23 3.03 5.24 -2.82
N CYS A 24 3.96 5.64 -3.69
CA CYS A 24 4.10 7.03 -4.12
C CYS A 24 3.16 7.30 -5.30
N ALA A 25 1.96 7.79 -5.00
CA ALA A 25 0.91 8.02 -6.00
C ALA A 25 1.33 9.07 -7.04
N GLU A 26 2.18 10.01 -6.66
CA GLU A 26 2.68 11.11 -7.49
C GLU A 26 3.87 10.69 -8.38
N GLY A 27 4.39 9.47 -8.21
CA GLY A 27 5.50 8.96 -9.01
C GLY A 27 6.86 9.63 -8.73
N ALA A 28 7.01 10.31 -7.60
CA ALA A 28 8.23 11.04 -7.24
C ALA A 28 9.44 10.14 -6.95
N ILE A 29 9.22 8.87 -6.60
CA ILE A 29 10.28 7.91 -6.23
C ILE A 29 10.48 6.87 -7.33
N GLN A 30 11.74 6.65 -7.72
CA GLN A 30 12.14 5.57 -8.64
C GLN A 30 13.41 4.87 -8.13
N ILE A 31 13.65 3.66 -8.63
CA ILE A 31 14.93 2.96 -8.41
C ILE A 31 15.89 3.35 -9.54
N ILE A 32 17.00 3.98 -9.17
CA ILE A 32 18.07 4.39 -10.07
C ILE A 32 19.37 3.83 -9.51
N ASN A 33 20.15 3.13 -10.34
CA ASN A 33 21.43 2.52 -9.94
C ASN A 33 21.31 1.66 -8.66
N GLY A 34 20.22 0.88 -8.55
CA GLY A 34 19.98 -0.01 -7.41
C GLY A 34 19.61 0.70 -6.10
N LYS A 35 19.28 2.01 -6.12
CA LYS A 35 18.86 2.76 -4.93
C LYS A 35 17.59 3.56 -5.22
N ALA A 36 16.77 3.77 -4.20
CA ALA A 36 15.63 4.67 -4.31
C ALA A 36 16.10 6.13 -4.39
N LYS A 37 15.49 6.90 -5.30
CA LYS A 37 15.78 8.32 -5.51
C LYS A 37 14.48 9.10 -5.66
N VAL A 38 14.44 10.31 -5.09
CA VAL A 38 13.42 11.30 -5.41
C VAL A 38 13.82 11.94 -6.75
N VAL A 39 13.17 11.52 -7.83
CA VAL A 39 13.57 11.93 -9.20
C VAL A 39 13.06 13.31 -9.59
N SER A 40 12.07 13.82 -8.88
CA SER A 40 11.50 15.14 -9.10
C SER A 40 10.91 15.66 -7.79
N GLU A 41 11.54 16.69 -7.25
CA GLU A 41 11.11 17.27 -5.97
C GLU A 41 9.71 17.90 -6.07
N GLU A 42 9.35 18.47 -7.22
CA GLU A 42 8.02 19.03 -7.51
C GLU A 42 6.92 17.96 -7.61
N LEU A 43 7.26 16.68 -7.75
CA LEU A 43 6.30 15.57 -7.64
C LEU A 43 6.14 15.08 -6.21
N CYS A 44 7.11 15.29 -5.32
CA CYS A 44 7.01 14.83 -3.94
C CYS A 44 6.15 15.81 -3.15
N ASP A 45 4.95 15.40 -2.74
CA ASP A 45 4.04 16.22 -1.92
C ASP A 45 4.46 16.30 -0.43
N GLY A 46 5.29 15.36 0.01
CA GLY A 46 5.77 15.27 1.39
C GLY A 46 4.83 14.52 2.34
N MET A 47 3.83 13.76 1.86
CA MET A 47 2.89 13.04 2.73
C MET A 47 3.50 11.87 3.51
N GLY A 48 4.59 11.27 3.02
CA GLY A 48 5.31 10.24 3.79
C GLY A 48 4.76 8.81 3.73
N TYR A 49 3.84 8.48 2.81
CA TYR A 49 3.32 7.11 2.64
C TYR A 49 4.42 6.06 2.43
N CYS A 50 5.55 6.45 1.81
CA CYS A 50 6.69 5.58 1.59
C CYS A 50 7.50 5.25 2.85
N ILE A 51 7.41 6.05 3.93
CA ILE A 51 8.24 5.92 5.14
C ILE A 51 7.93 4.60 5.85
N GLY A 52 6.65 4.34 6.14
CA GLY A 52 6.22 3.13 6.85
C GLY A 52 6.36 1.84 6.04
N ILE A 53 6.59 1.95 4.73
CA ILE A 53 6.72 0.80 3.82
C ILE A 53 8.18 0.33 3.71
N CYS A 54 9.15 1.18 4.08
CA CYS A 54 10.55 0.82 3.99
C CYS A 54 10.95 -0.17 5.10
N PRO A 55 11.35 -1.41 4.78
CA PRO A 55 11.77 -2.38 5.79
C PRO A 55 13.08 -1.96 6.49
N GLU A 56 13.91 -1.16 5.83
CA GLU A 56 15.22 -0.73 6.33
C GLU A 56 15.15 0.58 7.13
N GLY A 57 13.99 1.24 7.18
CA GLY A 57 13.87 2.57 7.78
C GLY A 57 14.75 3.63 7.09
N ALA A 58 14.98 3.49 5.77
CA ALA A 58 15.86 4.35 4.99
C ALA A 58 15.21 5.68 4.56
N LEU A 59 13.89 5.85 4.76
CA LEU A 59 13.17 7.06 4.37
C LEU A 59 12.74 7.86 5.59
N SER A 60 12.90 9.18 5.52
CA SER A 60 12.44 10.11 6.54
C SER A 60 11.88 11.39 5.89
N ILE A 61 11.31 12.27 6.69
CA ILE A 61 10.86 13.58 6.24
C ILE A 61 11.81 14.65 6.79
N GLU A 62 12.18 15.61 5.95
CA GLU A 62 12.99 16.76 6.35
C GLU A 62 12.34 18.05 5.85
N GLU A 63 12.57 19.15 6.57
CA GLU A 63 12.17 20.48 6.14
C GLU A 63 13.35 21.16 5.42
N ARG A 64 13.18 21.55 4.15
CA ARG A 64 14.20 22.31 3.43
C ARG A 64 13.59 23.23 2.36
N HIS A 65 14.41 24.14 1.84
CA HIS A 65 14.04 24.95 0.67
C HIS A 65 14.13 24.10 -0.59
N THR A 66 13.04 24.04 -1.36
CA THR A 66 12.92 23.25 -2.59
C THR A 66 11.93 23.92 -3.55
N VAL A 67 11.70 23.33 -4.72
CA VAL A 67 10.63 23.70 -5.65
C VAL A 67 9.25 23.43 -5.03
N GLU A 68 8.27 24.21 -5.46
CA GLU A 68 6.89 24.02 -5.05
C GLU A 68 6.33 22.71 -5.61
N PHE A 69 5.39 22.09 -4.89
CA PHE A 69 4.71 20.90 -5.39
C PHE A 69 3.83 21.27 -6.58
N ASN A 70 3.99 20.56 -7.70
CA ASN A 70 3.24 20.79 -8.92
C ASN A 70 2.16 19.71 -9.09
N ARG A 71 0.94 20.06 -8.72
CA ARG A 71 -0.22 19.16 -8.79
C ARG A 71 -0.54 18.71 -10.21
N GLU A 72 -0.50 19.60 -11.20
CA GLU A 72 -0.77 19.26 -12.61
C GLU A 72 0.25 18.24 -13.14
N LYS A 73 1.53 18.42 -12.75
CA LYS A 73 2.59 17.48 -13.11
C LYS A 73 2.42 16.13 -12.42
N ALA A 74 1.99 16.11 -11.16
CA ALA A 74 1.71 14.87 -10.44
C ALA A 74 0.53 14.10 -11.05
N GLU A 75 -0.57 14.79 -11.39
CA GLU A 75 -1.76 14.18 -11.99
C GLU A 75 -1.50 13.64 -13.41
N SER A 76 -0.55 14.23 -14.14
CA SER A 76 -0.14 13.76 -15.47
C SER A 76 0.86 12.60 -15.45
N GLN A 77 1.38 12.20 -14.28
CA GLN A 77 2.21 11.00 -14.20
C GLN A 77 1.39 9.73 -14.49
N PRO A 78 1.97 8.74 -15.18
CA PRO A 78 1.31 7.45 -15.35
C PRO A 78 1.10 6.78 -14.00
N LYS A 79 -0.17 6.51 -13.65
CA LYS A 79 -0.50 5.79 -12.41
C LYS A 79 0.05 4.37 -12.48
N LYS A 80 0.90 3.99 -11.52
CA LYS A 80 1.43 2.62 -11.43
C LYS A 80 0.34 1.71 -10.85
N GLN A 81 -0.34 0.96 -11.72
CA GLN A 81 -1.50 0.11 -11.39
C GLN A 81 -1.14 -1.25 -10.76
N ASP A 82 0.01 -1.36 -10.08
CA ASP A 82 0.52 -2.65 -9.59
C ASP A 82 0.20 -2.93 -8.12
N LEU A 83 -0.94 -2.41 -7.65
CA LEU A 83 -1.56 -2.86 -6.42
C LEU A 83 -2.83 -3.56 -6.86
N SER A 84 -2.77 -4.89 -6.96
CA SER A 84 -3.89 -5.77 -7.35
C SER A 84 -5.00 -5.82 -6.28
N ILE A 85 -5.38 -4.66 -5.76
CA ILE A 85 -6.38 -4.49 -4.72
C ILE A 85 -7.75 -4.58 -5.38
N HIS A 86 -8.43 -5.69 -5.11
CA HIS A 86 -9.79 -5.93 -5.60
C HIS A 86 -10.69 -6.35 -4.46
N CYS A 87 -11.96 -5.97 -4.53
CA CYS A 87 -12.98 -6.40 -3.60
C CYS A 87 -13.11 -7.93 -3.64
N PHE A 88 -12.88 -8.62 -2.52
CA PHE A 88 -12.98 -10.08 -2.46
C PHE A 88 -14.37 -10.60 -2.84
N GLN A 89 -15.41 -9.77 -2.67
CA GLN A 89 -16.81 -10.14 -2.87
C GLN A 89 -17.26 -9.96 -4.32
N CYS A 90 -16.88 -8.87 -4.98
CA CYS A 90 -17.37 -8.53 -6.33
C CYS A 90 -16.28 -8.33 -7.39
N GLY A 91 -15.00 -8.38 -7.01
CA GLY A 91 -13.86 -8.20 -7.92
C GLY A 91 -13.60 -6.76 -8.35
N ALA A 92 -14.38 -5.77 -7.89
CA ALA A 92 -14.17 -4.36 -8.21
C ALA A 92 -12.79 -3.88 -7.75
N GLY A 93 -12.05 -3.21 -8.64
CA GLY A 93 -10.78 -2.52 -8.35
C GLY A 93 -10.97 -1.10 -7.81
N GLU A 94 -9.84 -0.48 -7.44
CA GLU A 94 -9.79 0.88 -6.86
C GLU A 94 -10.22 2.00 -7.82
N ASP A 95 -10.17 1.73 -9.11
CA ASP A 95 -10.64 2.59 -10.19
C ASP A 95 -12.17 2.73 -10.22
N THR A 96 -12.89 1.73 -9.71
CA THR A 96 -14.36 1.68 -9.76
C THR A 96 -15.03 1.97 -8.42
N HIS A 97 -14.43 1.55 -7.31
CA HIS A 97 -15.01 1.72 -5.98
C HIS A 97 -13.94 2.02 -4.94
N TYR A 98 -14.32 2.79 -3.92
CA TYR A 98 -13.51 2.87 -2.70
C TYR A 98 -13.41 1.50 -2.04
N LEU A 99 -12.17 1.06 -1.89
CA LEU A 99 -11.80 -0.19 -1.24
C LEU A 99 -11.29 0.12 0.16
N MET A 100 -11.67 -0.72 1.11
CA MET A 100 -11.15 -0.63 2.47
C MET A 100 -10.56 -1.97 2.91
N PRO A 101 -9.46 -1.95 3.69
CA PRO A 101 -8.91 -3.14 4.27
C PRO A 101 -9.86 -3.65 5.35
N LEU A 102 -10.10 -4.96 5.35
CA LEU A 102 -10.90 -5.66 6.34
C LEU A 102 -10.07 -6.83 6.88
N ARG A 103 -10.09 -7.02 8.19
CA ARG A 103 -9.53 -8.21 8.84
C ARG A 103 -10.64 -8.99 9.51
N HIS A 104 -10.77 -10.27 9.17
CA HIS A 104 -11.77 -11.16 9.77
C HIS A 104 -11.19 -12.57 9.83
N ASN A 105 -11.32 -13.25 10.98
CA ASN A 105 -10.76 -14.59 11.20
C ASN A 105 -9.27 -14.73 10.80
N MET A 106 -8.46 -13.73 11.16
CA MET A 106 -7.02 -13.64 10.86
C MET A 106 -6.66 -13.49 9.37
N GLU A 107 -7.64 -13.39 8.47
CA GLU A 107 -7.42 -13.09 7.06
C GLU A 107 -7.55 -11.59 6.81
N SER A 108 -6.63 -11.04 6.01
CA SER A 108 -6.67 -9.66 5.53
C SER A 108 -7.21 -9.66 4.11
N MET A 109 -8.27 -8.91 3.87
CA MET A 109 -8.97 -8.85 2.58
C MET A 109 -9.43 -7.43 2.28
N TRP A 110 -9.72 -7.14 1.02
CA TRP A 110 -10.26 -5.85 0.61
C TRP A 110 -11.74 -5.97 0.30
N VAL A 111 -12.56 -5.06 0.82
CA VAL A 111 -13.99 -4.98 0.48
C VAL A 111 -14.31 -3.57 -0.02
N CYS A 112 -15.13 -3.48 -1.07
CA CYS A 112 -15.60 -2.18 -1.53
C CYS A 112 -16.73 -1.65 -0.65
N THR A 113 -16.88 -0.33 -0.58
CA THR A 113 -17.93 0.37 0.18
C THR A 113 -19.35 -0.08 -0.20
N ARG A 114 -19.56 -0.57 -1.43
CA ARG A 114 -20.84 -1.14 -1.89
C ARG A 114 -21.12 -2.54 -1.33
N CYS A 115 -20.09 -3.36 -1.13
CA CYS A 115 -20.23 -4.72 -0.61
C CYS A 115 -20.15 -4.78 0.92
N LEU A 116 -19.56 -3.78 1.57
CA LEU A 116 -19.42 -3.69 3.03
C LEU A 116 -20.76 -3.85 3.80
N PRO A 117 -21.89 -3.23 3.40
CA PRO A 117 -23.16 -3.40 4.11
C PRO A 117 -23.62 -4.86 4.19
N ARG A 118 -23.31 -5.68 3.17
CA ARG A 118 -23.60 -7.12 3.15
C ARG A 118 -22.68 -7.93 4.07
N LEU A 119 -21.68 -7.33 4.71
CA LEU A 119 -20.86 -7.97 5.73
C LEU A 119 -21.36 -7.65 7.14
N ILE A 120 -21.91 -6.45 7.32
CA ILE A 120 -22.33 -5.92 8.62
C ILE A 120 -23.77 -6.35 8.92
N HIS A 121 -24.66 -6.31 7.92
CA HIS A 121 -26.09 -6.60 8.05
C HIS A 121 -26.45 -7.99 7.53
N VAL A 122 -25.71 -9.01 7.97
CA VAL A 122 -25.94 -10.41 7.57
C VAL A 122 -26.95 -11.06 8.51
N SER A 123 -28.02 -11.64 7.95
CA SER A 123 -28.97 -12.44 8.72
C SER A 123 -28.29 -13.66 9.37
N PRO A 124 -28.77 -14.18 10.51
CA PRO A 124 -28.18 -15.35 11.16
C PRO A 124 -28.03 -16.57 10.22
N LEU A 125 -28.99 -16.79 9.31
CA LEU A 125 -28.96 -17.85 8.30
C LEU A 125 -27.84 -17.66 7.26
N GLU A 126 -27.57 -16.43 6.85
CA GLU A 126 -26.49 -16.14 5.90
C GLU A 126 -25.10 -16.23 6.55
N ARG A 127 -24.98 -15.91 7.84
CA ARG A 127 -23.73 -16.13 8.60
C ARG A 127 -23.33 -17.61 8.60
N ALA A 128 -24.29 -18.51 8.83
CA ALA A 128 -24.07 -19.96 8.83
C ALA A 128 -23.63 -20.50 7.45
N LYS A 129 -24.14 -19.93 6.35
CA LYS A 129 -23.74 -20.30 4.98
C LYS A 129 -22.35 -19.77 4.62
N ARG A 130 -21.95 -18.63 5.18
CA ARG A 130 -20.68 -17.95 4.82
C ARG A 130 -19.46 -18.51 5.53
N ALA A 131 -19.61 -19.09 6.72
CA ALA A 131 -18.54 -19.82 7.42
C ALA A 131 -17.92 -20.96 6.58
N LYS A 132 -18.60 -21.39 5.51
CA LYS A 132 -18.15 -22.43 4.57
C LYS A 132 -17.44 -21.90 3.32
N ARG A 133 -17.36 -20.56 3.13
CA ARG A 133 -16.67 -19.92 2.01
C ARG A 133 -15.43 -19.21 2.53
N THR A 134 -14.39 -19.96 2.86
CA THR A 134 -13.08 -19.37 3.17
C THR A 134 -12.46 -18.79 1.88
N PRO A 135 -11.85 -17.60 1.94
CA PRO A 135 -11.13 -16.96 0.83
C PRO A 135 -10.00 -17.81 0.25
N SER A 136 -9.46 -18.78 1.00
CA SER A 136 -8.35 -19.65 0.60
C SER A 136 -8.58 -20.54 -0.63
N SER A 137 -9.75 -20.48 -1.28
CA SER A 137 -10.15 -21.36 -2.38
C SER A 137 -10.24 -20.68 -3.76
N ARG A 138 -9.77 -19.43 -3.90
CA ARG A 138 -9.69 -18.76 -5.21
C ARG A 138 -8.24 -18.47 -5.57
N GLU A 139 -7.56 -19.47 -6.12
CA GLU A 139 -6.42 -19.25 -7.00
C GLU A 139 -6.92 -18.42 -8.19
N GLY A 140 -6.54 -17.16 -8.23
CA GLY A 140 -6.82 -16.28 -9.36
C GLY A 140 -5.92 -16.64 -10.52
N THR A 141 -6.38 -17.45 -11.46
CA THR A 141 -5.71 -17.61 -12.75
C THR A 141 -6.04 -16.39 -13.62
N ARG A 142 -5.07 -15.50 -13.82
CA ARG A 142 -4.97 -14.69 -15.03
C ARG A 142 -3.66 -15.07 -15.72
N ASP A 143 -3.79 -15.58 -16.94
CA ASP A 143 -2.70 -15.70 -17.91
C ASP A 143 -1.45 -16.47 -17.45
N GLY A 144 -1.63 -17.57 -16.72
CA GLY A 144 -0.59 -18.60 -16.56
C GLY A 144 0.58 -18.27 -15.62
N GLU A 145 0.61 -17.11 -14.97
CA GLU A 145 1.64 -16.79 -13.97
C GLU A 145 1.05 -16.73 -12.56
N HIS A 146 1.62 -17.54 -11.66
CA HIS A 146 1.28 -17.56 -10.23
C HIS A 146 1.66 -16.22 -9.58
N VAL A 147 0.69 -15.34 -9.38
CA VAL A 147 0.84 -14.22 -8.44
C VAL A 147 0.70 -14.76 -7.02
N GLY A 148 1.84 -15.12 -6.43
CA GLY A 148 1.93 -15.49 -5.03
C GLY A 148 1.26 -14.43 -4.16
N LEU A 149 0.20 -14.83 -3.46
CA LEU A 149 -0.32 -14.08 -2.32
C LEU A 149 0.87 -13.71 -1.46
N TYR A 150 1.04 -12.42 -1.15
CA TYR A 150 1.98 -11.96 -0.14
C TYR A 150 1.66 -12.70 1.16
N SER A 151 2.34 -13.82 1.40
CA SER A 151 2.33 -14.51 2.67
C SER A 151 3.11 -13.63 3.64
N MET A 152 2.39 -12.83 4.42
CA MET A 152 2.98 -12.23 5.62
C MET A 152 3.56 -13.37 6.46
N PRO A 153 4.85 -13.32 6.87
CA PRO A 153 5.42 -14.35 7.71
C PRO A 153 4.61 -14.45 9.00
N SER A 154 4.19 -15.67 9.33
CA SER A 154 3.28 -16.04 10.43
C SER A 154 3.87 -15.87 11.83
N THR A 155 5.01 -15.18 11.96
CA THR A 155 5.69 -14.95 13.24
C THR A 155 5.71 -13.45 13.55
N PHE A 156 4.53 -12.89 13.79
CA PHE A 156 4.41 -11.65 14.54
C PHE A 156 4.59 -12.00 16.02
N ASP A 157 5.83 -11.91 16.51
CA ASP A 157 6.12 -12.09 17.94
C ASP A 157 5.54 -10.91 18.72
N SER A 158 4.47 -11.17 19.47
CA SER A 158 3.79 -10.19 20.32
C SER A 158 4.68 -9.62 21.43
N ARG A 159 5.88 -10.17 21.67
CA ARG A 159 6.84 -9.67 22.66
C ARG A 159 7.57 -8.39 22.23
N LEU A 160 7.51 -8.00 20.95
CA LEU A 160 8.18 -6.78 20.45
C LEU A 160 7.41 -5.48 20.69
N ILE A 161 6.17 -5.53 21.20
CA ILE A 161 5.33 -4.34 21.43
C ILE A 161 5.82 -3.51 22.64
N HIS A 162 6.58 -4.10 23.57
CA HIS A 162 7.04 -3.42 24.78
C HIS A 162 8.23 -2.46 24.60
N LYS A 163 8.78 -2.29 23.38
CA LYS A 163 9.90 -1.36 23.13
C LYS A 163 9.49 0.02 22.61
N TYR A 164 8.20 0.25 22.31
CA TYR A 164 7.74 1.49 21.67
C TYR A 164 6.58 2.20 22.40
N VAL A 165 6.33 1.83 23.66
CA VAL A 165 5.43 2.59 24.54
C VAL A 165 6.26 3.03 25.74
N ASN A 166 6.77 4.25 25.67
CA ASN A 166 7.16 5.01 26.86
C ASN A 166 5.90 5.58 27.50
#